data_AF-A0LH70-F1
#
_entry.id   AF-A0LH70-F1
#
_cell.length_a   1.000
_cell.length_b   1.000
_cell.length_c   1.000
_cell.angle_alpha   90.00
_cell.angle_beta   90.00
_cell.angle_gamma   90.00
#
_symmetry.space_group_name_H-M   'P 1'
#
loop_
_entity.id
_entity.type
_entity.pdbx_description
1 polymer ?
#
loop_
_entity_poly.entity_id
_entity_poly.type
_entity_poly.pdbx_seq_one_letter_code
_entity_poly.pdbx_strand_id
1 'polypeptide(L)'
;MIGNGTPRSCTSTAVVAAVARGGVITFNCGPEPVTIVMKRTAKVFNDTGPRIVIDGGGKVTLSGDGARRILYMNTCDPNQVWTTDHCDNQDHPQLTVQNLTFVDGNSKADKTYDGGGAIWVRGGRFKIVKSRFFRNVCASTGPDVGGAAVRVFSQYMGKPVYIVKSTFGGAAGYGNVGSNGGGISSIGVSYTVINSLFTHNRAIGYGANPKEPGTPGGGSGGAIYNDGNLFRLRLCGTKIQNNRAREGGGAIFFVSNDRSGTLTIRKSVLRNNPSLGFETPGYPGIFYLGNGDPVVIDSIIE
;
A
#
# COMPACT_ATOMS: atom_id res chain seq x y z
N MET A 1 -12.87 16.87 -13.94
CA MET A 1 -12.70 17.73 -12.76
C MET A 1 -13.84 17.48 -11.77
N ILE A 2 -13.58 17.53 -10.46
CA ILE A 2 -14.53 17.40 -9.36
C ILE A 2 -14.68 18.76 -8.67
N GLY A 3 -15.91 19.20 -8.42
CA GLY A 3 -16.19 20.47 -7.74
C GLY A 3 -16.24 21.69 -8.68
N ASN A 4 -16.65 22.83 -8.12
CA ASN A 4 -16.90 24.09 -8.83
C ASN A 4 -16.22 25.31 -8.19
N GLY A 5 -15.24 25.10 -7.32
CA GLY A 5 -14.52 26.16 -6.60
C GLY A 5 -14.94 26.33 -5.14
N THR A 6 -15.89 25.52 -4.66
CA THR A 6 -16.32 25.54 -3.25
C THR A 6 -16.04 24.20 -2.55
N PRO A 7 -15.72 24.18 -1.25
CA PRO A 7 -15.49 22.93 -0.52
C PRO A 7 -16.68 21.97 -0.58
N ARG A 8 -17.90 22.51 -0.46
CA ARG A 8 -19.16 21.75 -0.49
C ARG A 8 -19.41 21.03 -1.81
N SER A 9 -18.86 21.53 -2.92
CA SER A 9 -19.02 20.92 -4.24
C SER A 9 -18.20 19.64 -4.44
N CYS A 10 -17.17 19.42 -3.61
CA CYS A 10 -16.33 18.24 -3.65
C CYS A 10 -16.91 17.13 -2.77
N THR A 11 -17.83 16.35 -3.33
CA THR A 11 -18.56 15.32 -2.60
C THR A 11 -18.00 13.92 -2.87
N SER A 12 -18.27 12.98 -1.97
CA SER A 12 -17.97 11.56 -2.19
C SER A 12 -18.61 11.03 -3.48
N THR A 13 -19.85 11.43 -3.80
CA THR A 13 -20.54 11.01 -5.01
C THR A 13 -19.79 11.46 -6.26
N ALA A 14 -19.31 12.71 -6.27
CA ALA A 14 -18.52 13.23 -7.38
C ALA A 14 -17.18 12.50 -7.54
N VAL A 15 -16.50 12.15 -6.44
CA VAL A 15 -15.29 11.32 -6.47
C VAL A 15 -15.58 9.95 -7.07
N VAL A 16 -16.59 9.25 -6.57
CA VAL A 16 -16.96 7.91 -7.04
C VAL A 16 -17.31 7.94 -8.54
N ALA A 17 -18.12 8.91 -8.97
CA ALA A 17 -18.50 9.04 -10.38
C ALA A 17 -17.30 9.40 -11.28
N ALA A 18 -16.37 10.24 -10.82
CA ALA A 18 -15.20 10.59 -11.59
C ALA A 18 -14.23 9.41 -11.73
N VAL A 19 -13.97 8.68 -10.64
CA VAL A 19 -13.10 7.48 -10.66
C VAL A 19 -13.70 6.40 -11.57
N ALA A 20 -15.02 6.21 -11.52
CA ALA A 20 -15.70 5.25 -12.37
C ALA A 20 -15.61 5.60 -13.87
N ARG A 21 -15.44 6.88 -14.23
CA ARG A 21 -15.26 7.32 -15.63
C ARG A 21 -13.80 7.25 -16.11
N GLY A 22 -12.83 7.07 -15.22
CA GLY A 22 -11.42 7.07 -15.57
C GLY A 22 -10.87 8.44 -16.02
N GLY A 23 -9.78 8.42 -16.78
CA GLY A 23 -9.10 9.62 -17.28
C GLY A 23 -8.33 10.42 -16.21
N VAL A 24 -8.10 11.71 -16.48
CA VAL A 24 -7.40 12.61 -15.55
C VAL A 24 -8.43 13.34 -14.66
N ILE A 25 -8.36 13.06 -13.36
CA ILE A 25 -9.29 13.50 -12.34
C ILE A 25 -8.57 14.49 -11.43
N THR A 26 -8.99 15.76 -11.53
CA THR A 26 -8.51 16.88 -10.70
C THR A 26 -9.65 17.44 -9.86
N PHE A 27 -9.32 18.24 -8.85
CA PHE A 27 -10.26 18.79 -7.88
C PHE A 27 -10.25 20.33 -7.91
N ASN A 28 -11.43 20.92 -7.92
CA ASN A 28 -11.68 22.34 -7.76
C ASN A 28 -12.57 22.55 -6.53
N CYS A 29 -11.99 22.40 -5.34
CA CYS A 29 -12.70 22.48 -4.05
C CYS A 29 -12.52 23.82 -3.34
N GLY A 30 -11.98 24.82 -4.02
CA GLY A 30 -11.58 26.09 -3.42
C GLY A 30 -10.10 26.15 -3.02
N PRO A 31 -9.66 27.28 -2.43
CA PRO A 31 -8.25 27.54 -2.15
C PRO A 31 -7.71 26.75 -0.96
N GLU A 32 -8.56 26.42 0.01
CA GLU A 32 -8.16 25.75 1.25
C GLU A 32 -8.14 24.22 1.13
N PRO A 33 -7.35 23.52 1.97
CA PRO A 33 -7.42 22.06 2.07
C PRO A 33 -8.82 21.57 2.46
N VAL A 34 -9.25 20.47 1.87
CA VAL A 34 -10.57 19.85 2.12
C VAL A 34 -10.45 18.38 2.49
N THR A 35 -11.33 17.93 3.37
CA THR A 35 -11.53 16.50 3.64
C THR A 35 -12.86 16.05 3.05
N ILE A 36 -12.80 15.09 2.13
CA ILE A 36 -13.97 14.45 1.53
C ILE A 36 -14.17 13.12 2.24
N VAL A 37 -15.21 13.04 3.08
CA VAL A 37 -15.61 11.80 3.74
C VAL A 37 -16.30 10.90 2.72
N MET A 38 -15.66 9.81 2.36
CA MET A 38 -16.14 8.87 1.34
C MET A 38 -17.31 8.08 1.90
N LYS A 39 -18.48 8.13 1.26
CA LYS A 39 -19.66 7.33 1.63
C LYS A 39 -19.77 6.01 0.87
N ARG A 40 -19.01 5.87 -0.22
CA ARG A 40 -18.83 4.64 -0.99
C ARG A 40 -17.36 4.51 -1.40
N THR A 41 -16.86 3.28 -1.50
CA THR A 41 -15.55 3.01 -2.12
C THR A 41 -15.57 3.44 -3.58
N ALA A 42 -14.60 4.24 -3.99
CA ALA A 42 -14.40 4.58 -5.40
C ALA A 42 -13.76 3.38 -6.12
N LYS A 43 -14.35 2.94 -7.23
CA LYS A 43 -13.88 1.77 -7.98
C LYS A 43 -13.51 2.18 -9.39
N VAL A 44 -12.35 1.74 -9.84
CA VAL A 44 -11.89 1.88 -11.22
C VAL A 44 -12.54 0.77 -12.06
N PHE A 45 -13.15 1.15 -13.19
CA PHE A 45 -13.58 0.22 -14.22
C PHE A 45 -12.45 -0.01 -15.22
N ASN A 46 -12.20 -1.26 -15.58
CA ASN A 46 -11.01 -1.67 -16.31
C ASN A 46 -11.00 -1.19 -17.77
N ASP A 47 -12.18 -0.94 -18.34
CA ASP A 47 -12.43 -0.45 -19.70
C ASP A 47 -12.35 1.10 -19.84
N THR A 48 -12.06 1.82 -18.76
CA THR A 48 -11.96 3.30 -18.76
C THR A 48 -10.53 3.83 -18.92
N GLY A 49 -9.61 2.93 -19.29
CA GLY A 49 -8.19 3.17 -19.46
C GLY A 49 -7.76 3.63 -20.85
N PRO A 50 -6.43 3.62 -21.14
CA PRO A 50 -5.41 3.00 -20.31
C PRO A 50 -4.99 3.85 -19.11
N ARG A 51 -4.98 5.18 -19.21
CA ARG A 51 -4.38 6.07 -18.19
C ARG A 51 -5.41 6.72 -17.29
N ILE A 52 -5.29 6.47 -15.99
CA ILE A 52 -6.16 7.02 -14.94
C ILE A 52 -5.31 7.74 -13.91
N VAL A 53 -5.53 9.04 -13.72
CA VAL A 53 -4.76 9.86 -12.77
C VAL A 53 -5.73 10.54 -11.82
N ILE A 54 -5.54 10.35 -10.52
CA ILE A 54 -6.28 11.08 -9.48
C ILE A 54 -5.29 12.04 -8.81
N ASP A 55 -5.44 13.34 -9.08
CA ASP A 55 -4.55 14.37 -8.57
C ASP A 55 -5.28 15.33 -7.62
N GLY A 56 -4.96 15.23 -6.33
CA GLY A 56 -5.54 16.05 -5.28
C GLY A 56 -4.98 17.47 -5.17
N GLY A 57 -3.98 17.82 -5.97
CA GLY A 57 -3.34 19.14 -5.95
C GLY A 57 -2.67 19.50 -4.61
N GLY A 58 -2.48 18.53 -3.72
CA GLY A 58 -1.93 18.71 -2.38
C GLY A 58 -2.93 19.20 -1.35
N LYS A 59 -4.19 19.42 -1.74
CA LYS A 59 -5.23 20.02 -0.89
C LYS A 59 -6.33 19.03 -0.50
N VAL A 60 -6.41 17.88 -1.16
CA VAL A 60 -7.52 16.94 -0.96
C VAL A 60 -7.10 15.79 -0.05
N THR A 61 -7.91 15.60 1.00
CA THR A 61 -7.91 14.40 1.84
C THR A 61 -9.16 13.56 1.52
N LEU A 62 -8.98 12.28 1.23
CA LEU A 62 -10.07 11.31 1.12
C LEU A 62 -10.08 10.49 2.42
N SER A 63 -11.22 10.54 3.14
CA SER A 63 -11.39 9.80 4.39
C SER A 63 -12.30 8.60 4.21
N GLY A 64 -11.87 7.43 4.67
CA GLY A 64 -12.69 6.22 4.76
C GLY A 64 -13.66 6.22 5.94
N ASP A 65 -13.64 7.25 6.79
CA ASP A 65 -14.52 7.42 7.96
C ASP A 65 -14.41 6.28 8.98
N GLY A 66 -13.28 5.57 8.99
CA GLY A 66 -13.08 4.34 9.77
C GLY A 66 -14.00 3.18 9.34
N ALA A 67 -14.74 3.31 8.25
CA ALA A 67 -15.83 2.41 7.89
C ALA A 67 -15.57 1.60 6.61
N ARG A 68 -14.74 2.09 5.69
CA ARG A 68 -14.60 1.49 4.36
C ARG A 68 -13.24 1.71 3.71
N ARG A 69 -12.96 0.89 2.70
CA ARG A 69 -11.89 1.14 1.72
C ARG A 69 -12.20 2.38 0.90
N ILE A 70 -11.18 3.18 0.60
CA ILE A 70 -11.33 4.43 -0.16
C ILE A 70 -11.31 4.18 -1.67
N LEU A 71 -10.29 3.46 -2.17
CA LEU A 71 -10.07 3.24 -3.60
C LEU A 71 -9.82 1.76 -3.91
N TYR A 72 -10.37 1.29 -5.01
CA TYR A 72 -10.27 -0.11 -5.44
C TYR A 72 -10.08 -0.21 -6.95
N MET A 73 -9.15 -1.08 -7.37
CA MET A 73 -8.90 -1.42 -8.76
C MET A 73 -8.63 -2.93 -8.84
N ASN A 74 -9.39 -3.66 -9.63
CA ASN A 74 -9.21 -5.10 -9.77
C ASN A 74 -9.58 -5.56 -11.19
N THR A 75 -8.58 -5.90 -11.98
CA THR A 75 -8.77 -6.46 -13.32
C THR A 75 -9.42 -7.83 -13.33
N CYS A 76 -9.41 -8.54 -12.19
CA CYS A 76 -10.02 -9.86 -12.03
C CYS A 76 -11.43 -9.82 -11.42
N ASP A 77 -11.96 -8.64 -11.10
CA ASP A 77 -13.34 -8.49 -10.63
C ASP A 77 -14.27 -8.26 -11.84
N PRO A 78 -15.17 -9.20 -12.18
CA PRO A 78 -16.07 -9.04 -13.32
C PRO A 78 -17.00 -7.83 -13.18
N ASN A 79 -17.26 -7.36 -11.97
CA ASN A 79 -18.06 -6.15 -11.75
C ASN A 79 -17.31 -4.86 -12.16
N GLN A 80 -16.00 -4.94 -12.42
CA GLN A 80 -15.21 -3.84 -12.98
C GLN A 80 -14.94 -4.01 -14.48
N VAL A 81 -15.66 -4.94 -15.13
CA VAL A 81 -15.52 -5.32 -16.55
C VAL A 81 -14.22 -6.08 -16.82
N TRP A 82 -14.32 -7.26 -17.42
CA TRP A 82 -13.14 -7.94 -17.96
C TRP A 82 -12.85 -7.43 -19.36
N THR A 83 -11.62 -6.99 -19.57
CA THR A 83 -11.13 -6.45 -20.86
C THR A 83 -10.34 -7.48 -21.66
N THR A 84 -9.89 -8.56 -21.01
CA THR A 84 -9.20 -9.71 -21.63
C THR A 84 -9.57 -11.01 -20.90
N ASP A 85 -9.17 -12.15 -21.45
CA ASP A 85 -9.22 -13.48 -20.79
C ASP A 85 -8.16 -13.64 -19.68
N HIS A 86 -7.04 -12.93 -19.77
CA HIS A 86 -5.96 -12.95 -18.78
C HIS A 86 -6.07 -11.84 -17.74
N CYS A 87 -6.97 -11.99 -16.76
CA CYS A 87 -7.27 -10.92 -15.82
C CYS A 87 -6.06 -10.44 -15.00
N ASP A 88 -5.11 -11.33 -14.70
CA ASP A 88 -3.99 -11.14 -13.79
C ASP A 88 -2.71 -10.62 -14.46
N ASN A 89 -2.72 -10.38 -15.78
CA ASN A 89 -1.58 -9.80 -16.49
C ASN A 89 -2.01 -8.93 -17.68
N GLN A 90 -2.59 -7.76 -17.37
CA GLN A 90 -3.05 -6.78 -18.36
C GLN A 90 -2.28 -5.48 -18.24
N ASP A 91 -2.05 -4.79 -19.37
CA ASP A 91 -1.30 -3.53 -19.42
C ASP A 91 -2.11 -2.31 -18.94
N HIS A 92 -3.43 -2.44 -18.81
CA HIS A 92 -4.37 -1.46 -18.30
C HIS A 92 -5.36 -2.08 -17.28
N PRO A 93 -6.00 -1.27 -16.42
CA PRO A 93 -5.83 0.17 -16.24
C PRO A 93 -4.48 0.55 -15.61
N GLN A 94 -4.02 1.76 -15.89
CA GLN A 94 -2.80 2.36 -15.35
C GLN A 94 -3.17 3.49 -14.38
N LEU A 95 -3.29 3.15 -13.10
CA LEU A 95 -3.70 4.05 -12.04
C LEU A 95 -2.50 4.79 -11.43
N THR A 96 -2.59 6.12 -11.39
CA THR A 96 -1.71 6.98 -10.59
C THR A 96 -2.52 7.76 -9.58
N VAL A 97 -2.15 7.67 -8.30
CA VAL A 97 -2.65 8.58 -7.26
C VAL A 97 -1.55 9.56 -6.90
N GLN A 98 -1.85 10.86 -6.94
CA GLN A 98 -0.86 11.89 -6.67
C GLN A 98 -1.39 13.08 -5.88
N ASN A 99 -0.49 13.66 -5.06
CA ASN A 99 -0.76 14.85 -4.25
C ASN A 99 -2.06 14.71 -3.41
N LEU A 100 -2.31 13.51 -2.87
CA LEU A 100 -3.50 13.16 -2.10
C LEU A 100 -3.13 12.74 -0.67
N THR A 101 -4.05 12.95 0.25
CA THR A 101 -4.00 12.32 1.58
C THR A 101 -5.12 11.31 1.70
N PHE A 102 -4.82 10.09 2.15
CA PHE A 102 -5.78 9.03 2.45
C PHE A 102 -5.77 8.77 3.95
N VAL A 103 -6.93 8.92 4.60
CA VAL A 103 -7.05 8.73 6.05
C VAL A 103 -8.17 7.79 6.42
N ASP A 104 -8.01 7.09 7.54
CA ASP A 104 -9.09 6.36 8.21
C ASP A 104 -9.79 5.34 7.27
N GLY A 105 -9.06 4.80 6.31
CA GLY A 105 -9.51 3.70 5.46
C GLY A 105 -9.58 2.40 6.25
N ASN A 106 -10.65 1.62 6.06
CA ASN A 106 -10.87 0.39 6.81
C ASN A 106 -11.38 -0.75 5.90
N SER A 107 -10.65 -1.86 5.87
CA SER A 107 -11.06 -3.08 5.16
C SER A 107 -11.32 -4.30 6.06
N LYS A 108 -11.45 -4.13 7.38
CA LYS A 108 -11.69 -5.24 8.33
C LYS A 108 -12.96 -6.05 8.04
N ALA A 109 -13.97 -5.41 7.49
CA ALA A 109 -15.24 -6.06 7.13
C ALA A 109 -15.21 -6.72 5.74
N ASP A 110 -14.17 -6.49 4.93
CA ASP A 110 -14.05 -7.11 3.61
C ASP A 110 -13.61 -8.57 3.77
N LYS A 111 -14.41 -9.49 3.23
CA LYS A 111 -14.21 -10.94 3.29
C LYS A 111 -13.70 -11.52 1.97
N THR A 112 -13.75 -10.77 0.88
CA THR A 112 -13.43 -11.26 -0.47
C THR A 112 -12.06 -10.78 -0.90
N TYR A 113 -11.77 -9.50 -0.69
CA TYR A 113 -10.51 -8.86 -1.07
C TYR A 113 -9.93 -8.20 0.16
N ASP A 114 -9.25 -8.97 0.99
CA ASP A 114 -8.68 -8.50 2.25
C ASP A 114 -7.55 -7.48 2.07
N GLY A 115 -7.19 -6.80 3.15
CA GLY A 115 -6.10 -5.81 3.15
C GLY A 115 -6.44 -4.48 2.45
N GLY A 116 -5.45 -3.60 2.33
CA GLY A 116 -5.57 -2.34 1.58
C GLY A 116 -6.67 -1.43 2.11
N GLY A 117 -6.60 -1.04 3.39
CA GLY A 117 -7.63 -0.21 4.04
C GLY A 117 -7.86 1.12 3.35
N ALA A 118 -6.82 1.75 2.79
CA ALA A 118 -7.00 2.89 1.88
C ALA A 118 -7.21 2.43 0.44
N ILE A 119 -6.24 1.68 -0.11
CA ILE A 119 -6.21 1.31 -1.53
C ILE A 119 -5.93 -0.18 -1.69
N TRP A 120 -6.73 -0.83 -2.52
CA TRP A 120 -6.51 -2.21 -2.95
C TRP A 120 -6.37 -2.26 -4.47
N VAL A 121 -5.35 -2.95 -4.97
CA VAL A 121 -5.00 -3.01 -6.39
C VAL A 121 -4.67 -4.44 -6.81
N ARG A 122 -5.27 -4.93 -7.90
CA ARG A 122 -4.82 -6.10 -8.66
C ARG A 122 -4.91 -5.83 -10.14
N GLY A 123 -3.88 -6.23 -10.88
CA GLY A 123 -3.80 -6.03 -12.32
C GLY A 123 -3.19 -4.71 -12.74
N GLY A 124 -3.11 -4.53 -14.06
CA GLY A 124 -2.75 -3.26 -14.67
C GLY A 124 -1.39 -2.73 -14.20
N ARG A 125 -1.34 -1.42 -14.00
CA ARG A 125 -0.18 -0.71 -13.45
C ARG A 125 -0.61 0.26 -12.35
N PHE A 126 0.19 0.36 -11.30
CA PHE A 126 -0.05 1.30 -10.21
C PHE A 126 1.16 2.15 -9.86
N LYS A 127 0.91 3.43 -9.50
CA LYS A 127 1.92 4.39 -9.05
C LYS A 127 1.36 5.32 -7.97
N ILE A 128 2.20 5.64 -6.98
CA ILE A 128 1.91 6.60 -5.91
C ILE A 128 2.95 7.71 -5.94
N VAL A 129 2.52 8.98 -5.99
CA VAL A 129 3.42 10.13 -6.03
C VAL A 129 2.98 11.23 -5.06
N LYS A 130 3.86 11.67 -4.15
CA LYS A 130 3.58 12.80 -3.24
C LYS A 130 2.28 12.62 -2.43
N SER A 131 1.97 11.39 -2.03
CA SER A 131 0.73 11.08 -1.32
C SER A 131 0.99 10.62 0.10
N ARG A 132 -0.02 10.74 0.96
CA ARG A 132 0.08 10.48 2.40
C ARG A 132 -0.99 9.50 2.85
N PHE A 133 -0.66 8.60 3.77
CA PHE A 133 -1.54 7.52 4.23
C PHE A 133 -1.51 7.41 5.75
N PHE A 134 -2.60 7.78 6.42
CA PHE A 134 -2.67 7.83 7.89
C PHE A 134 -3.82 7.01 8.47
N ARG A 135 -3.57 6.33 9.59
CA ARG A 135 -4.58 5.62 10.40
C ARG A 135 -5.46 4.65 9.61
N ASN A 136 -4.94 4.10 8.51
CA ASN A 136 -5.64 3.08 7.76
C ASN A 136 -5.47 1.73 8.44
N VAL A 137 -6.52 0.90 8.37
CA VAL A 137 -6.56 -0.40 9.01
C VAL A 137 -7.02 -1.48 8.04
N CYS A 138 -6.46 -2.67 8.19
CA CYS A 138 -7.01 -3.89 7.60
C CYS A 138 -7.25 -4.94 8.70
N ALA A 139 -7.55 -6.19 8.30
CA ALA A 139 -7.77 -7.29 9.24
C ALA A 139 -6.65 -7.36 10.30
N SER A 140 -7.00 -7.66 11.55
CA SER A 140 -6.03 -7.70 12.65
C SER A 140 -5.19 -8.98 12.67
N THR A 141 -5.61 -10.02 11.95
CA THR A 141 -4.97 -11.34 11.90
C THR A 141 -5.08 -11.93 10.49
N GLY A 142 -4.31 -12.99 10.23
CA GLY A 142 -4.29 -13.72 8.96
C GLY A 142 -2.90 -13.70 8.32
N PRO A 143 -2.40 -14.85 7.83
CA PRO A 143 -1.01 -15.00 7.37
C PRO A 143 -0.66 -14.11 6.18
N ASP A 144 -1.45 -14.14 5.11
CA ASP A 144 -1.19 -13.35 3.90
C ASP A 144 -1.96 -12.03 3.83
N VAL A 145 -2.65 -11.64 4.90
CA VAL A 145 -3.45 -10.41 4.93
C VAL A 145 -2.61 -9.24 5.38
N GLY A 146 -2.58 -8.14 4.62
CA GLY A 146 -1.79 -6.99 5.04
C GLY A 146 -2.03 -5.70 4.28
N GLY A 147 -1.08 -4.78 4.40
CA GLY A 147 -1.12 -3.53 3.66
C GLY A 147 -2.22 -2.62 4.19
N ALA A 148 -2.16 -2.25 5.46
CA ALA A 148 -3.27 -1.52 6.07
C ALA A 148 -3.55 -0.20 5.35
N ALA A 149 -2.52 0.48 4.82
CA ALA A 149 -2.75 1.51 3.81
C ALA A 149 -2.99 0.91 2.42
N VAL A 150 -2.01 0.20 1.86
CA VAL A 150 -2.06 -0.22 0.45
C VAL A 150 -1.71 -1.70 0.27
N ARG A 151 -2.49 -2.40 -0.54
CA ARG A 151 -2.24 -3.79 -0.93
C ARG A 151 -2.27 -3.97 -2.45
N VAL A 152 -1.26 -4.65 -3.00
CA VAL A 152 -1.07 -4.76 -4.46
C VAL A 152 -0.77 -6.20 -4.92
N PHE A 153 -1.33 -6.57 -6.07
CA PHE A 153 -1.14 -7.84 -6.77
C PHE A 153 -0.96 -7.64 -8.28
N SER A 154 -0.45 -8.68 -8.97
CA SER A 154 -0.62 -8.89 -10.43
C SER A 154 -0.26 -7.69 -11.30
N GLN A 155 0.94 -7.15 -11.14
CA GLN A 155 1.37 -6.01 -11.94
C GLN A 155 1.85 -6.46 -13.33
N TYR A 156 1.40 -5.77 -14.39
CA TYR A 156 1.70 -6.15 -15.77
C TYR A 156 3.19 -6.45 -16.00
N MET A 157 3.48 -7.63 -16.54
CA MET A 157 4.83 -8.14 -16.79
C MET A 157 5.75 -8.15 -15.55
N GLY A 158 5.19 -8.24 -14.34
CA GLY A 158 5.95 -8.18 -13.09
C GLY A 158 6.65 -6.83 -12.84
N LYS A 159 6.28 -5.78 -13.58
CA LYS A 159 6.93 -4.46 -13.46
C LYS A 159 6.68 -3.85 -12.08
N PRO A 160 7.63 -3.08 -11.51
CA PRO A 160 7.51 -2.61 -10.13
C PRO A 160 6.47 -1.50 -9.97
N VAL A 161 5.76 -1.47 -8.84
CA VAL A 161 5.02 -0.27 -8.41
C VAL A 161 6.03 0.78 -7.97
N TYR A 162 5.85 2.01 -8.45
CA TYR A 162 6.67 3.14 -8.02
C TYR A 162 5.96 3.93 -6.93
N ILE A 163 6.65 4.12 -5.81
CA ILE A 163 6.20 4.95 -4.68
C ILE A 163 7.23 6.05 -4.50
N VAL A 164 6.83 7.29 -4.75
CA VAL A 164 7.76 8.43 -4.82
C VAL A 164 7.29 9.55 -3.91
N LYS A 165 8.19 10.09 -3.07
CA LYS A 165 7.93 11.24 -2.20
C LYS A 165 6.68 11.08 -1.33
N SER A 166 6.37 9.86 -0.90
CA SER A 166 5.12 9.53 -0.21
C SER A 166 5.35 9.21 1.26
N THR A 167 4.28 9.23 2.06
CA THR A 167 4.37 9.07 3.51
C THR A 167 3.32 8.10 4.02
N PHE A 168 3.75 7.06 4.74
CA PHE A 168 2.90 6.04 5.35
C PHE A 168 3.07 6.11 6.86
N GLY A 169 2.03 6.51 7.56
CA GLY A 169 2.15 7.04 8.92
C GLY A 169 2.70 8.46 8.89
N GLY A 170 3.44 8.93 9.88
CA GLY A 170 4.08 10.27 9.79
C GLY A 170 4.56 10.80 11.14
N ALA A 171 3.82 10.48 12.19
CA ALA A 171 4.20 10.62 13.58
C ALA A 171 3.38 9.62 14.42
N ALA A 172 3.62 9.60 15.73
CA ALA A 172 2.76 8.90 16.66
C ALA A 172 1.29 9.31 16.45
N GLY A 173 0.37 8.34 16.49
CA GLY A 173 -1.05 8.56 16.22
C GLY A 173 -1.46 8.58 14.74
N TYR A 174 -0.52 8.63 13.78
CA TYR A 174 -0.83 8.55 12.36
C TYR A 174 -0.56 7.18 11.72
N GLY A 175 0.03 6.25 12.48
CA GLY A 175 0.39 4.92 12.01
C GLY A 175 -0.75 4.12 11.40
N ASN A 176 -0.45 3.35 10.37
CA ASN A 176 -1.37 2.37 9.80
C ASN A 176 -1.20 1.01 10.50
N VAL A 177 -2.27 0.24 10.65
CA VAL A 177 -2.28 -0.98 11.47
C VAL A 177 -2.98 -2.14 10.78
N GLY A 178 -2.28 -3.26 10.60
CA GLY A 178 -2.83 -4.47 9.98
C GLY A 178 -2.26 -5.75 10.56
N SER A 179 -2.77 -6.90 10.11
CA SER A 179 -2.22 -8.22 10.45
C SER A 179 -0.75 -8.26 10.09
N ASN A 180 -0.46 -7.94 8.82
CA ASN A 180 0.87 -7.72 8.28
C ASN A 180 0.93 -6.37 7.54
N GLY A 181 2.14 -5.89 7.22
CA GLY A 181 2.32 -4.77 6.31
C GLY A 181 1.55 -3.53 6.74
N GLY A 182 1.85 -2.93 7.90
CA GLY A 182 1.10 -1.76 8.38
C GLY A 182 1.05 -0.65 7.32
N GLY A 183 2.18 -0.32 6.72
CA GLY A 183 2.23 0.57 5.56
C GLY A 183 1.67 -0.09 4.30
N ILE A 184 2.51 -0.88 3.63
CA ILE A 184 2.16 -1.52 2.35
C ILE A 184 2.38 -3.03 2.39
N SER A 185 1.61 -3.75 1.58
CA SER A 185 1.84 -5.19 1.33
C SER A 185 1.67 -5.57 -0.13
N SER A 186 2.31 -6.68 -0.52
CA SER A 186 2.03 -7.34 -1.79
C SER A 186 2.30 -8.84 -1.77
N ILE A 187 1.67 -9.53 -2.72
CA ILE A 187 2.04 -10.89 -3.13
C ILE A 187 2.47 -10.85 -4.61
N GLY A 188 3.71 -11.29 -4.89
CA GLY A 188 4.28 -11.40 -6.24
C GLY A 188 4.54 -10.07 -6.95
N VAL A 189 4.68 -8.95 -6.21
CA VAL A 189 4.85 -7.61 -6.81
C VAL A 189 6.16 -6.98 -6.36
N SER A 190 6.89 -6.43 -7.34
CA SER A 190 8.08 -5.63 -7.07
C SER A 190 7.71 -4.19 -6.66
N TYR A 191 8.51 -3.58 -5.78
CA TYR A 191 8.39 -2.17 -5.42
C TYR A 191 9.70 -1.42 -5.66
N THR A 192 9.57 -0.19 -6.15
CA THR A 192 10.63 0.82 -6.15
C THR A 192 10.15 2.02 -5.34
N VAL A 193 10.74 2.20 -4.16
CA VAL A 193 10.35 3.22 -3.17
C VAL A 193 11.44 4.28 -3.08
N ILE A 194 11.09 5.51 -3.45
CA ILE A 194 12.04 6.62 -3.62
C ILE A 194 11.64 7.80 -2.75
N ASN A 195 12.59 8.34 -1.98
CA ASN A 195 12.43 9.57 -1.20
C ASN A 195 11.17 9.57 -0.32
N SER A 196 10.82 8.43 0.27
CA SER A 196 9.56 8.25 1.00
C SER A 196 9.79 8.03 2.50
N LEU A 197 8.73 8.15 3.29
CA LEU A 197 8.75 7.96 4.74
C LEU A 197 7.75 6.87 5.14
N PHE A 198 8.20 5.90 5.93
CA PHE A 198 7.36 4.92 6.61
C PHE A 198 7.61 5.03 8.10
N THR A 199 6.62 5.42 8.88
CA THR A 199 6.84 5.56 10.33
C THR A 199 5.61 5.29 11.17
N HIS A 200 5.81 4.72 12.37
CA HIS A 200 4.75 4.41 13.32
C HIS A 200 3.71 3.40 12.82
N ASN A 201 3.99 2.68 11.73
CA ASN A 201 3.12 1.60 11.25
C ASN A 201 3.32 0.33 12.10
N ARG A 202 2.26 -0.48 12.20
CA ARG A 202 2.26 -1.67 13.05
C ARG A 202 1.68 -2.90 12.34
N ALA A 203 2.41 -4.00 12.41
CA ALA A 203 1.89 -5.34 12.17
C ALA A 203 1.53 -5.97 13.53
N ILE A 204 0.26 -6.39 13.70
CA ILE A 204 -0.30 -6.82 14.98
C ILE A 204 -0.80 -8.27 15.01
N GLY A 205 -0.79 -8.95 13.86
CA GLY A 205 -1.10 -10.37 13.77
C GLY A 205 -0.15 -11.24 14.61
N TYR A 206 -0.44 -12.53 14.71
CA TYR A 206 0.33 -13.44 15.56
C TYR A 206 0.36 -14.84 14.97
N GLY A 207 1.54 -15.46 15.00
CA GLY A 207 1.78 -16.81 14.48
C GLY A 207 2.33 -16.86 13.07
N ALA A 208 2.84 -15.75 12.52
CA ALA A 208 3.63 -15.69 11.29
C ALA A 208 2.91 -16.17 10.00
N ASN A 209 3.69 -16.38 8.93
CA ASN A 209 3.28 -16.94 7.65
C ASN A 209 4.36 -17.92 7.14
N PRO A 210 4.07 -19.22 6.93
CA PRO A 210 2.82 -19.92 7.25
C PRO A 210 2.43 -19.80 8.73
N LYS A 211 1.12 -19.94 9.02
CA LYS A 211 0.64 -19.78 10.40
C LYS A 211 1.11 -20.94 11.29
N GLU A 212 1.60 -20.63 12.49
CA GLU A 212 1.90 -21.61 13.53
C GLU A 212 0.62 -22.34 13.97
N PRO A 213 0.72 -23.62 14.39
CA PRO A 213 -0.43 -24.36 14.92
C PRO A 213 -1.15 -23.60 16.04
N GLY A 214 -2.49 -23.53 15.96
CA GLY A 214 -3.31 -22.86 16.97
C GLY A 214 -3.34 -21.34 16.90
N THR A 215 -2.61 -20.72 15.98
CA THR A 215 -2.59 -19.25 15.81
C THR A 215 -3.47 -18.78 14.64
N PRO A 216 -3.89 -17.51 14.63
CA PRO A 216 -4.64 -16.94 13.50
C PRO A 216 -3.73 -16.48 12.34
N GLY A 217 -2.41 -16.44 12.52
CA GLY A 217 -1.41 -16.02 11.54
C GLY A 217 -1.19 -14.51 11.44
N GLY A 218 -0.07 -14.15 10.81
CA GLY A 218 0.36 -12.78 10.54
C GLY A 218 1.31 -12.21 11.60
N GLY A 219 1.47 -10.89 11.62
CA GLY A 219 2.31 -10.17 12.58
C GLY A 219 3.60 -9.60 12.02
N SER A 220 3.81 -9.74 10.71
CA SER A 220 5.07 -9.42 10.04
C SER A 220 5.02 -8.14 9.20
N GLY A 221 6.15 -7.48 9.03
CA GLY A 221 6.28 -6.32 8.13
C GLY A 221 5.62 -5.07 8.69
N GLY A 222 6.17 -4.45 9.73
CA GLY A 222 5.55 -3.26 10.34
C GLY A 222 5.31 -2.13 9.32
N ALA A 223 6.33 -1.81 8.51
CA ALA A 223 6.20 -0.88 7.40
C ALA A 223 5.89 -1.55 6.05
N ILE A 224 6.68 -2.55 5.64
CA ILE A 224 6.57 -3.22 4.33
C ILE A 224 6.50 -4.73 4.51
N TYR A 225 5.52 -5.37 3.87
CA TYR A 225 5.40 -6.82 3.75
C TYR A 225 5.43 -7.23 2.26
N ASN A 226 6.39 -8.04 1.84
CA ASN A 226 6.43 -8.62 0.50
C ASN A 226 6.59 -10.14 0.57
N ASP A 227 5.69 -10.84 -0.14
CA ASP A 227 5.75 -12.29 -0.36
C ASP A 227 5.64 -12.59 -1.87
N GLY A 228 6.04 -13.78 -2.31
CA GLY A 228 5.92 -14.28 -3.67
C GLY A 228 7.14 -15.11 -4.09
N ASN A 229 7.28 -15.36 -5.39
CA ASN A 229 8.48 -16.02 -5.95
C ASN A 229 9.47 -14.95 -6.40
N LEU A 230 9.44 -14.58 -7.68
CA LEU A 230 10.29 -13.55 -8.25
C LEU A 230 9.69 -12.14 -8.07
N PHE A 231 10.27 -11.36 -7.16
CA PHE A 231 10.03 -9.92 -7.05
C PHE A 231 11.25 -9.19 -6.50
N ARG A 232 11.23 -7.86 -6.56
CA ARG A 232 12.33 -7.01 -6.08
C ARG A 232 11.80 -5.89 -5.22
N LEU A 233 12.45 -5.64 -4.09
CA LEU A 233 12.24 -4.44 -3.26
C LEU A 233 13.47 -3.54 -3.39
N ARG A 234 13.26 -2.31 -3.87
CA ARG A 234 14.31 -1.30 -4.02
C ARG A 234 13.96 -0.04 -3.24
N LEU A 235 14.80 0.34 -2.28
CA LEU A 235 14.70 1.58 -1.53
C LEU A 235 15.81 2.56 -1.97
N CYS A 236 15.45 3.83 -2.20
CA CYS A 236 16.42 4.89 -2.50
C CYS A 236 16.01 6.21 -1.84
N GLY A 237 16.84 6.75 -0.94
CA GLY A 237 16.50 8.01 -0.25
C GLY A 237 15.36 7.87 0.76
N THR A 238 15.02 6.65 1.18
CA THR A 238 13.81 6.36 1.97
C THR A 238 14.15 6.25 3.45
N LYS A 239 13.26 6.77 4.30
CA LYS A 239 13.33 6.62 5.75
C LYS A 239 12.26 5.66 6.23
N ILE A 240 12.63 4.63 6.96
CA ILE A 240 11.71 3.69 7.62
C ILE A 240 12.05 3.71 9.10
N GLN A 241 11.20 4.27 9.93
CA GLN A 241 11.54 4.47 11.34
C GLN A 241 10.38 4.32 12.30
N ASN A 242 10.64 3.84 13.51
CA ASN A 242 9.64 3.72 14.58
C ASN A 242 8.43 2.84 14.18
N ASN A 243 8.61 1.86 13.30
CA ASN A 243 7.57 0.88 12.97
C ASN A 243 7.72 -0.36 13.87
N ARG A 244 6.69 -1.20 14.00
CA ARG A 244 6.76 -2.39 14.86
C ARG A 244 6.08 -3.58 14.21
N ALA A 245 6.74 -4.73 14.27
CA ALA A 245 6.15 -6.03 13.96
C ALA A 245 6.02 -6.85 15.23
N ARG A 246 4.88 -7.51 15.44
CA ARG A 246 4.71 -8.45 16.55
C ARG A 246 5.51 -9.74 16.32
N GLU A 247 5.68 -10.12 15.06
CA GLU A 247 6.54 -11.22 14.65
C GLU A 247 7.82 -10.64 14.02
N GLY A 248 8.02 -10.82 12.71
CA GLY A 248 9.26 -10.43 12.06
C GLY A 248 9.20 -9.21 11.16
N GLY A 249 10.33 -8.52 11.09
CA GLY A 249 10.53 -7.42 10.15
C GLY A 249 9.75 -6.16 10.52
N GLY A 250 10.10 -5.49 11.62
CA GLY A 250 9.46 -4.21 11.97
C GLY A 250 9.54 -3.17 10.85
N ALA A 251 10.66 -3.13 10.12
CA ALA A 251 10.83 -2.33 8.90
C ALA A 251 10.33 -3.10 7.68
N ILE A 252 10.93 -4.27 7.41
CA ILE A 252 10.71 -5.03 6.17
C ILE A 252 10.57 -6.50 6.51
N PHE A 253 9.48 -7.10 6.05
CA PHE A 253 9.37 -8.56 5.92
C PHE A 253 9.37 -8.90 4.43
N PHE A 254 10.31 -9.74 4.02
CA PHE A 254 10.54 -10.12 2.63
C PHE A 254 10.70 -11.64 2.54
N VAL A 255 9.80 -12.30 1.82
CA VAL A 255 9.85 -13.74 1.55
C VAL A 255 9.71 -13.99 0.06
N SER A 256 10.79 -14.46 -0.55
CA SER A 256 10.81 -15.03 -1.90
C SER A 256 10.88 -16.54 -1.78
N ASN A 257 9.76 -17.22 -2.05
CA ASN A 257 9.57 -18.65 -1.77
C ASN A 257 10.56 -19.55 -2.52
N ASP A 258 10.94 -19.16 -3.75
CA ASP A 258 11.94 -19.85 -4.57
C ASP A 258 13.33 -19.20 -4.49
N ARG A 259 13.52 -18.24 -3.57
CA ARG A 259 14.76 -17.47 -3.39
C ARG A 259 15.26 -16.79 -4.66
N SER A 260 14.39 -16.41 -5.58
CA SER A 260 14.75 -15.66 -6.81
C SER A 260 14.70 -14.13 -6.63
N GLY A 261 14.02 -13.65 -5.59
CA GLY A 261 13.80 -12.23 -5.33
C GLY A 261 14.95 -11.53 -4.60
N THR A 262 15.09 -10.23 -4.81
CA THR A 262 16.20 -9.43 -4.23
C THR A 262 15.75 -8.18 -3.48
N LEU A 263 16.52 -7.82 -2.45
CA LEU A 263 16.38 -6.59 -1.67
C LEU A 263 17.58 -5.67 -1.92
N THR A 264 17.32 -4.40 -2.26
CA THR A 264 18.34 -3.36 -2.36
C THR A 264 17.94 -2.13 -1.56
N ILE A 265 18.82 -1.68 -0.68
CA ILE A 265 18.64 -0.51 0.19
C ILE A 265 19.78 0.46 -0.13
N ARG A 266 19.43 1.61 -0.70
CA ARG A 266 20.40 2.64 -1.09
C ARG A 266 20.07 3.98 -0.45
N LYS A 267 21.08 4.71 0.05
CA LYS A 267 20.91 6.08 0.57
C LYS A 267 19.71 6.21 1.52
N SER A 268 19.48 5.20 2.34
CA SER A 268 18.26 5.05 3.15
C SER A 268 18.60 4.88 4.62
N VAL A 269 17.64 5.19 5.49
CA VAL A 269 17.79 5.03 6.94
C VAL A 269 16.64 4.18 7.45
N LEU A 270 16.98 3.05 8.05
CA LEU A 270 16.09 2.16 8.76
C LEU A 270 16.49 2.24 10.24
N ARG A 271 15.62 2.81 11.10
CA ARG A 271 15.94 3.04 12.51
C ARG A 271 14.78 2.69 13.44
N ASN A 272 15.05 2.04 14.57
CA ASN A 272 14.06 1.79 15.63
C ASN A 272 12.82 1.05 15.10
N ASN A 273 13.04 -0.03 14.35
CA ASN A 273 11.94 -0.82 13.81
C ASN A 273 11.87 -2.22 14.43
N PRO A 274 11.50 -2.35 15.72
CA PRO A 274 11.57 -3.64 16.41
C PRO A 274 10.78 -4.74 15.72
N SER A 275 11.46 -5.87 15.49
CA SER A 275 10.89 -7.20 15.27
C SER A 275 10.83 -7.89 16.63
N LEU A 276 9.64 -8.29 17.09
CA LEU A 276 9.51 -8.88 18.43
C LEU A 276 9.62 -10.41 18.45
N GLY A 277 9.45 -11.06 17.31
CA GLY A 277 9.64 -12.51 17.17
C GLY A 277 10.99 -12.84 16.55
N PHE A 278 11.20 -12.42 15.30
CA PHE A 278 12.35 -12.86 14.52
C PHE A 278 12.81 -11.82 13.50
N GLU A 279 14.08 -11.89 13.11
CA GLU A 279 14.67 -11.07 12.06
C GLU A 279 15.92 -11.76 11.50
N THR A 280 16.43 -11.28 10.38
CA THR A 280 17.67 -11.80 9.78
C THR A 280 18.87 -11.27 10.58
N PRO A 281 19.76 -12.15 11.08
CA PRO A 281 20.96 -11.72 11.79
C PRO A 281 21.77 -10.68 11.00
N GLY A 282 22.17 -9.59 11.67
CA GLY A 282 22.89 -8.48 11.06
C GLY A 282 22.02 -7.42 10.37
N TYR A 283 20.69 -7.62 10.30
CA TYR A 283 19.75 -6.67 9.68
C TYR A 283 18.59 -6.33 10.63
N PRO A 284 18.81 -5.50 11.67
CA PRO A 284 17.78 -5.21 12.65
C PRO A 284 16.53 -4.60 12.01
N GLY A 285 15.37 -5.10 12.43
CA GLY A 285 14.08 -4.74 11.88
C GLY A 285 13.77 -5.33 10.49
N ILE A 286 14.61 -6.19 9.94
CA ILE A 286 14.40 -6.83 8.64
C ILE A 286 14.35 -8.35 8.79
N PHE A 287 13.29 -8.98 8.29
CA PHE A 287 13.33 -10.39 7.96
C PHE A 287 13.42 -10.55 6.44
N TYR A 288 14.43 -11.28 5.99
CA TYR A 288 14.75 -11.47 4.58
C TYR A 288 15.01 -12.94 4.28
N LEU A 289 14.20 -13.47 3.37
CA LEU A 289 14.39 -14.74 2.69
C LEU A 289 14.36 -14.48 1.19
N GLY A 290 15.53 -14.46 0.54
CA GLY A 290 15.63 -14.24 -0.90
C GLY A 290 16.95 -14.70 -1.48
N ASN A 291 17.31 -14.19 -2.65
CA ASN A 291 18.56 -14.51 -3.32
C ASN A 291 19.75 -13.77 -2.69
N GLY A 292 20.73 -14.51 -2.19
CA GLY A 292 21.93 -13.94 -1.57
C GLY A 292 21.59 -13.10 -0.33
N ASP A 293 22.44 -12.12 -0.04
CA ASP A 293 22.22 -11.15 1.04
C ASP A 293 21.57 -9.86 0.53
N PRO A 294 20.86 -9.09 1.39
CA PRO A 294 20.43 -7.74 1.07
C PRO A 294 21.58 -6.85 0.60
N VAL A 295 21.40 -6.16 -0.53
CA VAL A 295 22.40 -5.20 -1.02
C VAL A 295 22.19 -3.85 -0.33
N VAL A 296 23.11 -3.46 0.54
CA VAL A 296 23.06 -2.21 1.32
C VAL A 296 24.16 -1.26 0.87
N ILE A 297 23.79 -0.05 0.43
CA ILE A 297 24.71 0.95 -0.13
C ILE A 297 24.42 2.32 0.50
N ASP A 298 25.42 2.97 1.07
CA ASP A 298 25.30 4.31 1.68
C ASP A 298 24.09 4.44 2.63
N SER A 299 23.80 3.40 3.42
CA SER A 299 22.57 3.30 4.21
C SER A 299 22.86 2.92 5.65
N ILE A 300 21.94 3.28 6.55
CA ILE A 300 22.00 2.96 7.99
C ILE A 300 20.85 2.02 8.32
N ILE A 301 21.14 0.95 9.04
CA ILE A 301 20.17 -0.02 9.56
C ILE A 301 20.50 -0.25 11.04
N GLU A 302 19.62 0.21 11.93
CA GLU A 302 19.80 0.16 13.40
C GLU A 302 18.50 0.10 14.21
#